data_AF-A0A8H4XRQ0-F1
#
_entry.id   AF-A0A8H4XRQ0-F1
#
_cell.length_a   1.000
_cell.length_b   1.000
_cell.length_c   1.000
_cell.angle_alpha   90.00
_cell.angle_beta   90.00
_cell.angle_gamma   90.00
#
_symmetry.space_group_name_H-M   'P 1'
#
loop_
_entity.id
_entity.type
_entity.pdbx_description
1 polymer ?
#
loop_
_entity_poly.entity_id
_entity_poly.type
_entity_poly.pdbx_seq_one_letter_code
_entity_poly.pdbx_strand_id
1 'polypeptide(L)'
;MATDPLLSDPLLSLRRAIAAQALPTPTTSSDISNAADNLTDDLAKASHLYFAHPLPHTIPLNTLTRFVSTANNDAQVDLRSIFFAWQKKDVAIPEYIASAQEVNESLKQKKEQEGGDEEQVLNLVFVERLDL
;
A
#
# COMPACT_ATOMS: atom_id res chain seq x y z
N MET A 1 -4.12 -10.40 -25.74
CA MET A 1 -5.04 -10.20 -24.60
C MET A 1 -4.64 -8.88 -23.96
N ALA A 2 -5.48 -7.86 -24.06
CA ALA A 2 -5.21 -6.58 -23.39
C ALA A 2 -5.55 -6.79 -21.92
N THR A 3 -4.54 -7.04 -21.09
CA THR A 3 -4.67 -6.86 -19.64
C THR A 3 -5.10 -5.42 -19.44
N ASP A 4 -6.29 -5.21 -18.89
CA ASP A 4 -6.82 -3.88 -18.69
C ASP A 4 -5.79 -3.09 -17.85
N PRO A 5 -5.25 -1.97 -18.36
CA PRO A 5 -4.22 -1.22 -17.64
C PRO A 5 -4.74 -0.71 -16.28
N LEU A 6 -6.06 -0.66 -16.09
CA LEU A 6 -6.73 -0.31 -14.85
C LEU A 6 -6.71 -1.45 -13.81
N LEU A 7 -6.37 -2.69 -14.20
CA LEU A 7 -6.19 -3.84 -13.31
C LEU A 7 -4.70 -4.14 -13.08
N SER A 8 -3.82 -3.67 -13.97
CA SER A 8 -2.37 -3.87 -13.86
C SER A 8 -1.65 -2.70 -13.19
N ASP A 9 -2.18 -1.47 -13.27
CA ASP A 9 -1.53 -0.30 -12.67
C ASP A 9 -2.05 -0.03 -11.24
N PRO A 10 -1.22 -0.23 -10.21
CA PRO A 10 -1.63 -0.12 -8.81
C PRO A 10 -2.12 1.28 -8.42
N LEU A 11 -1.54 2.33 -9.02
CA LEU A 11 -1.92 3.72 -8.73
C LEU A 11 -3.24 4.10 -9.38
N LEU A 12 -3.49 3.59 -10.58
CA LEU A 12 -4.73 3.86 -11.30
C LEU A 12 -5.90 3.17 -10.62
N SER A 13 -5.72 1.94 -10.13
CA SER A 13 -6.68 1.25 -9.25
C SER A 13 -6.95 2.05 -7.99
N LEU A 14 -5.90 2.50 -7.29
CA LEU A 14 -6.01 3.32 -6.08
C LEU A 14 -6.78 4.63 -6.33
N ARG A 15 -6.43 5.35 -7.38
CA ARG A 15 -7.09 6.61 -7.74
C ARG A 15 -8.57 6.41 -8.04
N ARG A 16 -8.94 5.32 -8.75
CA ARG A 16 -10.35 4.98 -8.99
C ARG A 16 -11.09 4.62 -7.72
N ALA A 17 -10.48 3.80 -6.87
CA ALA A 17 -11.05 3.38 -5.59
C ALA A 17 -11.35 4.61 -4.71
N ILE A 18 -10.42 5.55 -4.62
CA ILE A 18 -10.59 6.83 -3.93
C ILE A 18 -11.71 7.67 -4.59
N ALA A 19 -11.70 7.80 -5.92
CA ALA A 19 -12.72 8.58 -6.65
C ALA A 19 -14.13 7.99 -6.51
N ALA A 20 -14.23 6.66 -6.41
CA ALA A 20 -15.48 5.93 -6.17
C ALA A 20 -15.90 5.89 -4.69
N GLN A 21 -15.10 6.50 -3.78
CA GLN A 21 -15.26 6.40 -2.33
C GLN A 21 -15.26 4.95 -1.80
N ALA A 22 -14.73 4.01 -2.59
CA ALA A 22 -14.62 2.60 -2.27
C ALA A 22 -13.15 2.31 -1.95
N LEU A 23 -12.70 2.73 -0.77
CA LEU A 23 -11.31 2.59 -0.37
C LEU A 23 -10.89 1.13 -0.35
N PRO A 24 -9.70 0.83 -0.85
CA PRO A 24 -9.23 -0.53 -0.84
C PRO A 24 -8.80 -0.94 0.57
N THR A 25 -8.95 -2.23 0.87
CA THR A 25 -8.75 -2.77 2.22
C THR A 25 -7.57 -3.73 2.23
N PRO A 26 -6.62 -3.64 3.17
CA PRO A 26 -5.53 -4.58 3.24
C PRO A 26 -6.04 -6.01 3.52
N THR A 27 -5.38 -7.01 2.96
CA THR A 27 -5.71 -8.41 3.14
C THR A 27 -4.45 -9.26 3.21
N THR A 28 -4.51 -10.37 3.93
CA THR A 28 -3.43 -11.38 3.97
C THR A 28 -3.55 -12.42 2.86
N SER A 29 -4.65 -12.42 2.11
CA SER A 29 -4.92 -13.40 1.04
C SER A 29 -4.72 -12.80 -0.35
N SER A 30 -4.09 -13.56 -1.24
CA SER A 30 -3.97 -13.21 -2.66
C SER A 30 -5.24 -13.50 -3.46
N ASP A 31 -6.12 -14.38 -2.98
CA ASP A 31 -7.32 -14.81 -3.70
C ASP A 31 -8.51 -13.89 -3.40
N ILE A 32 -9.14 -13.35 -4.44
CA ILE A 32 -10.26 -12.39 -4.34
C ILE A 32 -11.42 -12.95 -3.50
N SER A 33 -11.68 -14.25 -3.60
CA SER A 33 -12.78 -14.91 -2.89
C SER A 33 -12.53 -15.00 -1.39
N ASN A 34 -11.26 -15.16 -1.01
CA ASN A 34 -10.83 -15.25 0.39
C ASN A 34 -10.39 -13.90 0.95
N ALA A 35 -10.05 -12.94 0.09
CA ALA A 35 -9.58 -11.62 0.48
C ALA A 35 -10.62 -10.87 1.30
N ALA A 36 -11.90 -10.98 0.94
CA ALA A 36 -13.00 -10.37 1.68
C ALA A 36 -13.16 -10.92 3.11
N ASP A 37 -12.83 -12.19 3.34
CA ASP A 37 -12.86 -12.82 4.68
C ASP A 37 -11.54 -12.62 5.46
N ASN A 38 -10.43 -12.34 4.77
CA ASN A 38 -9.10 -12.16 5.33
C ASN A 38 -8.67 -10.68 5.32
N LEU A 39 -9.62 -9.76 5.47
CA LEU A 39 -9.34 -8.34 5.58
C LEU A 39 -8.62 -8.04 6.89
N THR A 40 -7.66 -7.14 6.85
CA THR A 40 -6.89 -6.71 8.01
C THR A 40 -6.65 -5.20 7.95
N ASP A 41 -6.68 -4.54 9.10
CA ASP A 41 -6.29 -3.12 9.22
C ASP A 41 -4.76 -2.96 9.38
N ASP A 42 -4.10 -4.07 9.72
CA ASP A 42 -2.67 -4.13 10.02
C ASP A 42 -1.86 -4.21 8.72
N LEU A 43 -1.37 -3.07 8.23
CA LEU A 43 -0.56 -3.01 7.00
C LEU A 43 0.78 -3.77 7.12
N ALA A 44 1.24 -4.05 8.35
CA ALA A 44 2.40 -4.90 8.58
C ALA A 44 2.10 -6.39 8.37
N LYS A 45 0.85 -6.83 8.55
CA LYS A 45 0.44 -8.23 8.34
C LYS A 45 -0.09 -8.44 6.93
N ALA A 46 -0.74 -7.43 6.36
CA ALA A 46 -1.29 -7.45 5.02
C ALA A 46 -0.20 -7.76 3.98
N SER A 47 -0.53 -8.62 3.03
CA SER A 47 0.32 -8.97 1.88
C SER A 47 -0.22 -8.36 0.59
N HIS A 48 -1.54 -8.20 0.50
CA HIS A 48 -2.24 -7.66 -0.66
C HIS A 48 -3.21 -6.57 -0.26
N LEU A 49 -3.65 -5.80 -1.24
CA LEU A 49 -4.63 -4.76 -1.13
C LEU A 49 -5.85 -5.15 -1.97
N TYR A 50 -6.99 -5.31 -1.32
CA TYR A 50 -8.24 -5.71 -1.94
C TYR A 50 -9.02 -4.49 -2.43
N PHE A 51 -9.33 -4.50 -3.73
CA PHE A 51 -10.12 -3.49 -4.41
C PHE A 51 -11.48 -4.07 -4.75
N ALA A 52 -12.55 -3.55 -4.16
CA ALA A 52 -13.91 -4.02 -4.44
C ALA A 52 -14.50 -3.43 -5.73
N HIS A 53 -14.01 -2.27 -6.19
CA HIS A 53 -14.60 -1.49 -7.27
C HIS A 53 -13.56 -1.05 -8.31
N PRO A 54 -13.88 -1.03 -9.63
CA PRO A 54 -15.15 -1.45 -10.27
C PRO A 54 -15.31 -2.97 -10.43
N LEU A 55 -14.21 -3.72 -10.33
CA LEU A 55 -14.20 -5.18 -10.32
C LEU A 55 -13.38 -5.64 -9.11
N PRO A 56 -13.81 -6.68 -8.39
CA PRO A 56 -13.09 -7.19 -7.24
C PRO A 56 -11.74 -7.77 -7.70
N HIS A 57 -10.63 -7.21 -7.21
CA HIS A 57 -9.27 -7.67 -7.51
C HIS A 57 -8.32 -7.41 -6.34
N THR A 58 -7.22 -8.15 -6.28
CA THR A 58 -6.17 -8.02 -5.26
C THR A 58 -4.88 -7.57 -5.92
N ILE A 59 -4.18 -6.62 -5.29
CA ILE A 59 -2.87 -6.16 -5.76
C ILE A 59 -1.85 -6.36 -4.64
N PRO A 60 -0.68 -6.98 -4.92
CA PRO A 60 0.37 -7.14 -3.91
C PRO A 60 0.85 -5.78 -3.39
N LEU A 61 0.99 -5.64 -2.07
CA LEU A 61 1.42 -4.37 -1.46
C LEU A 61 2.89 -4.03 -1.76
N ASN A 62 3.71 -5.05 -2.03
CA ASN A 62 5.09 -4.94 -2.50
C ASN A 62 5.22 -4.55 -3.99
N THR A 63 4.10 -4.23 -4.66
CA THR A 63 4.15 -3.79 -6.05
C THR A 63 4.75 -2.39 -6.12
N LEU A 64 5.92 -2.29 -6.76
CA LEU A 64 6.56 -1.02 -7.08
C LEU A 64 5.68 -0.19 -8.02
N THR A 65 5.50 1.09 -7.69
CA THR A 65 4.71 2.00 -8.52
C THR A 65 5.61 2.87 -9.41
N ARG A 66 4.99 3.61 -10.34
CA ARG A 66 5.68 4.66 -11.10
C ARG A 66 6.04 5.89 -10.27
N PHE A 67 5.59 5.97 -9.01
CA PHE A 67 5.94 7.07 -8.13
C PHE A 67 7.34 6.82 -7.59
N VAL A 68 8.22 7.81 -7.73
CA VAL A 68 9.61 7.73 -7.32
C VAL A 68 9.82 8.79 -6.26
N SER A 69 10.25 8.37 -5.07
CA SER A 69 10.48 9.31 -3.97
C SER A 69 11.87 9.91 -4.11
N THR A 70 11.92 11.19 -4.46
CA THR A 70 13.15 11.98 -4.56
C THR A 70 13.86 12.09 -3.21
N ALA A 71 13.10 12.07 -2.11
CA ALA A 71 13.63 12.10 -0.76
C ALA A 71 14.37 10.81 -0.36
N ASN A 72 14.09 9.69 -1.03
CA ASN A 72 14.67 8.38 -0.74
C ASN A 72 15.60 7.92 -1.87
N ASN A 73 16.53 8.77 -2.31
CA ASN A 73 17.49 8.46 -3.39
C ASN A 73 16.83 8.00 -4.71
N ASP A 74 15.71 8.64 -5.09
CA ASP A 74 14.98 8.26 -6.30
C ASP A 74 14.51 6.78 -6.25
N ALA A 75 14.18 6.30 -5.05
CA ALA A 75 13.64 4.96 -4.87
C ALA A 75 12.19 4.89 -5.36
N GLN A 76 11.87 3.84 -6.12
CA GLN A 76 10.51 3.52 -6.48
C GLN A 76 9.69 3.25 -5.21
N VAL A 77 8.52 3.84 -5.15
CA VAL A 77 7.65 3.73 -3.99
C VAL A 77 6.66 2.60 -4.21
N ASP A 78 6.63 1.66 -3.27
CA ASP A 78 5.67 0.57 -3.27
C ASP A 78 4.25 1.06 -2.98
N LEU A 79 3.26 0.30 -3.46
CA LEU A 79 1.85 0.55 -3.20
C LEU A 79 1.57 0.66 -1.69
N ARG A 80 2.25 -0.14 -0.86
CA ARG A 80 2.12 -0.09 0.60
C ARG A 80 2.46 1.27 1.19
N SER A 81 3.58 1.85 0.77
CA SER A 81 4.05 3.16 1.22
C SER A 81 3.07 4.27 0.81
N ILE A 82 2.51 4.16 -0.39
CA ILE A 82 1.52 5.12 -0.91
C ILE A 82 0.20 5.01 -0.19
N PHE A 83 -0.31 3.80 0.02
CA PHE A 83 -1.53 3.57 0.77
C PHE A 83 -1.40 4.07 2.21
N PHE A 84 -0.28 3.77 2.87
CA PHE A 84 0.04 4.27 4.20
C PHE A 84 0.08 5.81 4.24
N ALA A 85 0.77 6.43 3.28
CA ALA A 85 0.84 7.89 3.16
C ALA A 85 -0.52 8.53 2.94
N TRP A 86 -1.41 7.88 2.18
CA TRP A 86 -2.78 8.31 1.98
C TRP A 86 -3.62 8.20 3.26
N GLN A 87 -3.55 7.07 3.97
CA GLN A 87 -4.27 6.85 5.23
C GLN A 87 -3.83 7.84 6.33
N LYS A 88 -2.55 8.20 6.34
CA LYS A 88 -1.93 9.12 7.29
C LYS A 88 -1.64 10.48 6.64
N LYS A 89 -2.39 10.88 5.60
CA LYS A 89 -2.20 12.18 4.94
C LYS A 89 -2.67 13.36 5.81
N ASP A 90 -3.67 13.10 6.66
CA ASP A 90 -4.30 14.12 7.52
C ASP A 90 -3.65 14.21 8.93
N VAL A 91 -2.69 13.33 9.27
CA VAL A 91 -1.97 13.39 10.55
C VAL A 91 -0.72 14.27 10.47
N ALA A 92 -0.26 14.75 11.63
CA ALA A 92 0.96 15.54 11.69
C ALA A 92 2.19 14.72 11.26
N ILE A 93 3.18 15.38 10.64
CA ILE A 93 4.45 14.76 10.23
C ILE A 93 5.10 13.91 11.34
N PRO A 94 5.25 14.38 12.60
CA PRO A 94 5.86 13.55 13.64
C PRO A 94 5.07 12.27 13.94
N GLU A 95 3.73 12.33 13.93
CA GLU A 95 2.87 11.15 14.13
C GLU A 95 2.97 10.17 12.96
N TYR A 96 3.06 10.69 11.73
CA TYR A 96 3.29 9.89 10.55
C TYR A 96 4.63 9.15 10.62
N ILE A 97 5.71 9.85 10.98
CA ILE A 97 7.05 9.25 11.07
C ILE A 97 7.05 8.15 12.13
N ALA A 98 6.44 8.40 13.30
CA ALA A 98 6.31 7.40 14.35
C ALA A 98 5.51 6.18 13.88
N SER A 99 4.35 6.38 13.22
CA SER A 99 3.55 5.30 12.67
C SER A 99 4.32 4.51 11.59
N ALA A 100 5.10 5.18 10.74
CA ALA A 100 5.90 4.53 9.70
C ALA A 100 7.01 3.65 10.31
N GLN A 101 7.64 4.15 11.37
CA GLN A 101 8.63 3.39 12.14
C GLN A 101 8.00 2.16 12.79
N GLU A 102 6.85 2.30 13.43
CA GLU A 102 6.14 1.19 14.07
C GLU A 102 5.74 0.10 13.06
N VAL A 103 5.24 0.49 11.89
CA VAL A 103 4.94 -0.45 10.80
C VAL A 103 6.21 -1.14 10.32
N ASN A 104 7.31 -0.40 10.14
CA ASN A 104 8.60 -0.98 9.72
C ASN A 104 9.18 -1.94 10.75
N GLU A 105 9.08 -1.64 12.04
CA GLU A 105 9.49 -2.55 13.11
C GLU A 105 8.63 -3.81 13.12
N SER A 106 7.31 -3.68 12.95
CA SER A 106 6.40 -4.81 12.89
C SER A 106 6.69 -5.75 11.71
N LEU A 107 7.00 -5.19 10.55
CA LEU A 107 7.42 -5.98 9.38
C LEU A 107 8.76 -6.67 9.59
N LYS A 108 9.71 -5.98 10.23
CA LYS A 108 11.02 -6.53 10.51
C LYS A 108 10.89 -7.73 11.45
N GLN A 109 10.06 -7.61 12.49
CA GLN A 109 9.74 -8.72 13.39
C GLN A 109 9.06 -9.87 12.64
N LYS A 110 8.10 -9.57 11.76
CA LYS A 110 7.44 -10.57 10.91
C LYS A 110 8.46 -11.28 10.02
N LYS A 111 9.39 -10.55 9.40
CA LYS A 111 10.49 -11.13 8.61
C LYS A 111 11.37 -12.04 9.44
N GLU A 112 11.75 -11.62 10.64
CA GLU A 112 12.58 -12.43 11.55
C GLU A 112 11.87 -13.74 11.98
N GLN A 113 10.54 -13.73 12.05
CA GLN A 113 9.74 -14.91 12.44
C GLN A 113 9.37 -15.82 11.26
N GLU A 114 9.00 -15.25 10.11
CA GLU A 114 8.40 -15.99 8.98
C GLU A 114 9.32 -16.10 7.75
N GLY A 115 10.47 -15.40 7.73
CA GLY A 115 11.48 -15.52 6.67
C GLY A 115 11.08 -14.93 5.30
N GLY A 116 10.37 -13.80 5.29
CA GLY A 116 9.85 -13.14 4.08
C GLY A 116 10.74 -12.07 3.42
N ASP A 117 10.22 -11.48 2.34
CA ASP A 117 10.83 -10.39 1.57
C ASP A 117 11.05 -9.10 2.40
N GLU A 118 11.95 -8.22 1.92
CA GLU A 118 12.19 -6.91 2.54
C GLU A 118 11.03 -5.95 2.29
N GLU A 119 10.01 -6.04 3.14
CA GLU A 119 8.87 -5.14 3.15
C GLU A 119 9.15 -3.93 4.06
N GLN A 120 9.19 -2.71 3.50
CA GLN A 120 9.36 -1.46 4.28
C GLN A 120 8.50 -0.32 3.71
N VAL A 121 8.01 0.57 4.57
CA VAL A 121 7.25 1.75 4.17
C VAL A 121 8.23 2.90 4.08
N LEU A 122 8.25 3.54 2.92
CA LEU A 122 9.06 4.73 2.68
C LEU A 122 8.37 5.94 3.30
N ASN A 123 9.15 6.74 4.02
CA ASN A 123 8.68 8.02 4.53
C ASN A 123 8.58 9.02 3.36
N LEU A 124 7.36 9.26 2.89
CA LEU A 124 7.09 10.26 1.84
C LEU A 124 6.98 11.65 2.46
N VAL A 125 7.80 12.57 1.96
CA VAL A 125 7.86 13.96 2.42
C VAL A 125 6.64 14.71 1.88
N PHE A 126 6.07 15.62 2.68
CA PHE A 126 4.76 16.24 2.47
C PHE A 126 4.52 16.83 1.05
N VAL A 127 5.58 17.27 0.36
CA VAL A 127 5.50 17.79 -1.03
C VAL A 127 5.06 16.71 -2.02
N GLU A 128 5.46 15.46 -1.80
CA GLU A 128 5.08 14.29 -2.61
C GLU A 128 3.65 13.80 -2.27
N ARG A 129 3.11 14.17 -1.11
CA ARG A 129 1.72 13.85 -0.74
C ARG A 129 0.69 14.73 -1.42
N LEU A 130 1.07 15.94 -1.84
CA LEU A 130 0.17 16.88 -2.49
C LEU A 130 -0.04 16.56 -3.98
N ASP A 131 0.86 15.78 -4.59
CA ASP A 131 0.85 15.40 -6.01
C ASP A 131 0.25 14.00 -6.28
N LEU A 132 -0.19 13.30 -5.22
CA LEU A 132 -0.83 11.97 -5.29
C LEU A 132 -2.31 12.04 -5.73
#